data_AF-A0A3D3GLC7-F1
#
_entry.id   AF-A0A3D3GLC7-F1
#
_cell.length_a   1.000
_cell.length_b   1.000
_cell.length_c   1.000
_cell.angle_alpha   90.00
_cell.angle_beta   90.00
_cell.angle_gamma   90.00
#
_symmetry.space_group_name_H-M   'P 1'
#
loop_
_entity.id
_entity.type
_entity.pdbx_description
1 polymer ?
#
loop_
_entity_poly.entity_id
_entity_poly.type
_entity_poly.pdbx_seq_one_letter_code
_entity_poly.pdbx_strand_id
1 'polypeptide(L)'
;MPKKIFEFKLNELANRVKLLGVDLRREDHPLITRLIEAKNLYDKDKSGACAHACYVQIVMEDLDKIQRHDLKLFQCFKREIRRNPLPPENYFGLRMEIRMAASLTDKKTSFTKSETPDFLINDVKNLGIECSSAHLSLHSSHDAKELFYKVEANIKKKEQSCFSTRNTILAIDISNLIFHEGKNAMFALLYDKDKARPRLTSIINRSVFQSIICFTFAWVNADNKPSFGATLHCLYHRADRLNIDPQVESFLNKHWPLGDLWVEANIKEI
;
A
#
# COMPACT_ATOMS: atom_id res chain seq x y z
N MET A 1 5.80 9.11 -23.08
CA MET A 1 6.20 7.89 -23.77
C MET A 1 5.58 7.85 -25.17
N PRO A 2 6.28 7.34 -26.19
CA PRO A 2 5.67 6.91 -27.46
C PRO A 2 4.79 5.67 -27.29
N LYS A 3 3.66 5.58 -28.03
CA LYS A 3 2.68 4.48 -27.91
C LYS A 3 3.28 3.09 -28.00
N LYS A 4 4.15 2.86 -28.98
CA LYS A 4 4.83 1.57 -29.17
C LYS A 4 5.64 1.14 -27.94
N ILE A 5 6.30 2.07 -27.25
CA ILE A 5 7.08 1.77 -26.04
C ILE A 5 6.14 1.43 -24.88
N PHE A 6 5.06 2.19 -24.72
CA PHE A 6 4.05 1.92 -23.70
C PHE A 6 3.40 0.54 -23.91
N GLU A 7 2.96 0.23 -25.13
CA GLU A 7 2.35 -1.06 -25.47
C GLU A 7 3.32 -2.22 -25.22
N PHE A 8 4.60 -2.04 -25.57
CA PHE A 8 5.64 -3.03 -25.27
C PHE A 8 5.73 -3.30 -23.77
N LYS A 9 5.89 -2.25 -22.95
CA LYS A 9 5.97 -2.38 -21.48
C LYS A 9 4.69 -2.94 -20.86
N LEU A 10 3.53 -2.53 -21.34
CA LEU A 10 2.25 -3.05 -20.87
C LEU A 10 2.10 -4.55 -21.18
N ASN A 11 2.57 -5.00 -22.35
CA ASN A 11 2.60 -6.42 -22.71
C ASN A 11 3.60 -7.21 -21.85
N GLU A 12 4.78 -6.66 -21.55
CA GLU A 12 5.72 -7.27 -20.59
C GLU A 12 5.05 -7.45 -19.22
N LEU A 13 4.35 -6.42 -18.75
CA LEU A 13 3.65 -6.46 -17.47
C LEU A 13 2.50 -7.47 -17.46
N ALA A 14 1.71 -7.54 -18.54
CA ALA A 14 0.68 -8.55 -18.72
C ALA A 14 1.26 -9.97 -18.72
N ASN A 15 2.42 -10.18 -19.37
CA ASN A 15 3.11 -11.47 -19.34
C ASN A 15 3.57 -11.84 -17.93
N ARG A 16 4.05 -10.89 -17.12
CA ARG A 16 4.39 -11.14 -15.71
C ARG A 16 3.16 -11.56 -14.89
N VAL A 17 2.03 -10.89 -15.06
CA VAL A 17 0.76 -11.27 -14.42
C VAL A 17 0.32 -12.68 -14.85
N LYS A 18 0.48 -13.01 -16.13
CA LYS A 18 0.22 -14.38 -16.64
C LYS A 18 1.14 -15.42 -15.99
N LEU A 19 2.42 -15.11 -15.78
CA LEU A 19 3.38 -16.00 -15.10
C LEU A 19 3.06 -16.22 -13.61
N LEU A 20 2.33 -15.29 -12.98
CA LEU A 20 1.72 -15.53 -11.67
C LEU A 20 0.57 -16.53 -11.72
N GLY A 21 0.11 -16.94 -12.91
CA GLY A 21 -1.00 -17.87 -13.08
C GLY A 21 -2.37 -17.21 -13.00
N VAL A 22 -2.44 -15.90 -13.23
CA VAL A 22 -3.68 -15.15 -13.41
C VAL A 22 -4.10 -15.25 -14.88
N ASP A 23 -5.35 -15.65 -15.14
CA ASP A 23 -5.90 -15.70 -16.50
C ASP A 23 -6.18 -14.28 -16.99
N LEU A 24 -5.54 -13.87 -18.08
CA LEU A 24 -5.70 -12.54 -18.68
C LEU A 24 -7.10 -12.27 -19.23
N ARG A 25 -7.94 -13.29 -19.36
CA ARG A 25 -9.35 -13.16 -19.79
C ARG A 25 -10.29 -12.79 -18.63
N ARG A 26 -9.81 -12.81 -17.39
CA ARG A 26 -10.59 -12.45 -16.20
C ARG A 26 -10.61 -10.93 -16.02
N GLU A 27 -11.48 -10.26 -16.75
CA GLU A 27 -11.60 -8.80 -16.74
C GLU A 27 -12.02 -8.23 -15.36
N ASP A 28 -12.62 -9.07 -14.51
CA ASP A 28 -12.99 -8.80 -13.12
C ASP A 28 -11.82 -8.86 -12.13
N HIS A 29 -10.67 -9.43 -12.53
CA HIS A 29 -9.52 -9.56 -11.67
C HIS A 29 -8.82 -8.19 -11.51
N PRO A 30 -8.55 -7.70 -10.28
CA PRO A 30 -8.06 -6.33 -10.06
C PRO A 30 -6.80 -5.93 -10.85
N LEU A 31 -5.83 -6.84 -11.00
CA LEU A 31 -4.64 -6.58 -11.83
C LEU A 31 -4.97 -6.49 -13.33
N ILE A 32 -5.94 -7.28 -13.81
CA ILE A 32 -6.33 -7.31 -15.22
C ILE A 32 -7.16 -6.08 -15.56
N THR A 33 -8.11 -5.71 -14.69
CA THR A 33 -8.89 -4.48 -14.82
C THR A 33 -7.96 -3.27 -15.00
N ARG A 34 -6.90 -3.16 -14.18
CA ARG A 34 -5.91 -2.07 -14.31
C ARG A 34 -5.13 -2.11 -15.63
N LEU A 35 -4.76 -3.29 -16.13
CA LEU A 35 -4.10 -3.41 -17.44
C LEU A 35 -5.03 -3.00 -18.60
N ILE A 36 -6.31 -3.37 -18.53
CA ILE A 36 -7.34 -2.99 -19.52
C ILE A 36 -7.57 -1.47 -19.48
N GLU A 37 -7.73 -0.89 -18.30
CA GLU A 37 -7.87 0.56 -18.11
C GLU A 37 -6.65 1.32 -18.65
N ALA A 38 -5.43 0.85 -18.35
CA ALA A 38 -4.20 1.43 -18.87
C ALA A 38 -4.20 1.48 -20.40
N LYS A 39 -4.59 0.38 -21.05
CA LYS A 39 -4.68 0.29 -22.52
C LYS A 39 -5.75 1.26 -23.09
N ASN A 40 -6.92 1.29 -22.48
CA ASN A 40 -8.07 2.06 -22.96
C ASN A 40 -7.88 3.58 -22.79
N LEU A 41 -7.15 3.99 -21.75
CA LEU A 41 -6.91 5.40 -21.46
C LEU A 41 -5.79 6.01 -22.29
N TYR A 42 -4.86 5.23 -22.85
CA TYR A 42 -3.59 5.77 -23.35
C TYR A 42 -3.72 6.91 -24.37
N ASP A 43 -4.65 6.80 -25.32
CA ASP A 43 -4.85 7.82 -26.35
C ASP A 43 -5.57 9.08 -25.83
N LYS A 44 -6.28 8.97 -24.69
CA LYS A 44 -7.08 10.04 -24.07
C LYS A 44 -6.35 10.74 -22.93
N ASP A 45 -5.71 9.96 -22.08
CA ASP A 45 -4.94 10.37 -20.92
C ASP A 45 -3.74 9.45 -20.73
N LYS A 46 -2.59 9.90 -21.25
CA LYS A 46 -1.33 9.15 -21.16
C LYS A 46 -0.86 9.00 -19.72
N SER A 47 -1.06 10.00 -18.89
CA SER A 47 -0.58 10.00 -17.50
C SER A 47 -1.44 9.05 -16.67
N GLY A 48 -2.76 9.10 -16.79
CA GLY A 48 -3.66 8.11 -16.21
C GLY A 48 -3.34 6.69 -16.68
N ALA A 49 -3.14 6.49 -17.99
CA ALA A 49 -2.75 5.17 -18.51
C ALA A 49 -1.47 4.62 -17.89
N CYS A 50 -0.43 5.45 -17.76
CA CYS A 50 0.81 5.05 -17.08
C CYS A 50 0.57 4.78 -15.59
N ALA A 51 -0.29 5.55 -14.92
CA ALA A 51 -0.64 5.32 -13.51
C ALA A 51 -1.29 3.95 -13.27
N HIS A 52 -2.26 3.57 -14.10
CA HIS A 52 -2.90 2.25 -14.03
C HIS A 52 -1.88 1.12 -14.20
N ALA A 53 -0.94 1.26 -15.14
CA ALA A 53 0.15 0.30 -15.32
C ALA A 53 1.11 0.26 -14.11
N CYS A 54 1.46 1.41 -13.53
CA CYS A 54 2.32 1.48 -12.34
C CYS A 54 1.71 0.75 -11.12
N TYR A 55 0.38 0.79 -10.94
CA TYR A 55 -0.29 0.05 -9.86
C TYR A 55 -0.14 -1.47 -9.98
N VAL A 56 -0.03 -2.00 -11.20
CA VAL A 56 0.27 -3.42 -11.41
C VAL A 56 1.76 -3.66 -11.21
N GLN A 57 2.61 -2.78 -11.74
CA GLN A 57 4.06 -2.91 -11.63
C GLN A 57 4.56 -2.97 -10.19
N ILE A 58 4.04 -2.16 -9.26
CA ILE A 58 4.46 -2.19 -7.85
C ILE A 58 4.23 -3.54 -7.19
N VAL A 59 3.06 -4.15 -7.44
CA VAL A 59 2.74 -5.46 -6.88
C VAL A 59 3.70 -6.50 -7.45
N MET A 60 4.02 -6.42 -8.74
CA MET A 60 4.96 -7.35 -9.36
C MET A 60 6.39 -7.17 -8.80
N GLU A 61 6.86 -5.93 -8.62
CA GLU A 61 8.17 -5.65 -8.04
C GLU A 61 8.29 -6.10 -6.58
N ASP A 62 7.23 -5.91 -5.79
CA ASP A 62 7.18 -6.37 -4.41
C ASP A 62 7.17 -7.89 -4.32
N LEU A 63 6.44 -8.57 -5.20
CA LEU A 63 6.50 -10.03 -5.31
C LEU A 63 7.87 -10.53 -5.74
N ASP A 64 8.56 -9.88 -6.68
CA ASP A 64 9.92 -10.26 -7.08
C ASP A 64 10.91 -10.10 -5.91
N LYS A 65 10.75 -9.06 -5.09
CA LYS A 65 11.54 -8.89 -3.86
C LYS A 65 11.29 -10.05 -2.91
N ILE A 66 10.03 -10.33 -2.60
CA ILE A 66 9.68 -11.44 -1.71
C ILE A 66 10.21 -12.76 -2.26
N GLN A 67 10.04 -13.04 -3.56
CA GLN A 67 10.50 -14.28 -4.19
C GLN A 67 12.00 -14.51 -4.04
N ARG A 68 12.82 -13.45 -4.15
CA ARG A 68 14.27 -13.55 -4.03
C ARG A 68 14.74 -13.87 -2.61
N HIS A 69 13.92 -13.61 -1.60
CA HIS A 69 14.29 -13.76 -0.19
C HIS A 69 13.54 -14.89 0.52
N ASP A 70 12.26 -15.08 0.23
CA ASP A 70 11.41 -16.13 0.81
C ASP A 70 10.44 -16.67 -0.25
N LEU A 71 10.85 -17.80 -0.86
CA LEU A 71 10.04 -18.49 -1.85
C LEU A 71 8.72 -19.01 -1.27
N LYS A 72 8.66 -19.42 0.01
CA LYS A 72 7.44 -19.96 0.62
C LYS A 72 6.41 -18.85 0.79
N LEU A 73 6.84 -17.69 1.29
CA LEU A 73 5.98 -16.52 1.42
C LEU A 73 5.49 -16.03 0.05
N PHE A 74 6.36 -16.00 -0.96
CA PHE A 74 5.96 -15.70 -2.33
C PHE A 74 4.89 -16.65 -2.85
N GLN A 75 5.04 -17.97 -2.63
CA GLN A 75 4.01 -18.93 -3.04
C GLN A 75 2.70 -18.72 -2.29
N CYS A 76 2.73 -18.27 -1.04
CA CYS A 76 1.54 -17.88 -0.30
C CYS A 76 0.80 -16.76 -1.01
N PHE A 77 1.46 -15.62 -1.24
CA PHE A 77 0.85 -14.48 -1.92
C PHE A 77 0.43 -14.80 -3.36
N LYS A 78 1.21 -15.61 -4.09
CA LYS A 78 0.85 -16.08 -5.42
C LYS A 78 -0.47 -16.87 -5.40
N ARG A 79 -0.71 -17.73 -4.40
CA ARG A 79 -1.99 -18.44 -4.26
C ARG A 79 -3.14 -17.47 -3.99
N GLU A 80 -2.93 -16.49 -3.10
CA GLU A 80 -3.93 -15.49 -2.75
C GLU A 80 -4.33 -14.62 -3.94
N ILE A 81 -3.36 -14.12 -4.71
CA ILE A 81 -3.60 -13.33 -5.92
C ILE A 81 -4.41 -14.11 -6.95
N ARG A 82 -4.18 -15.42 -7.08
CA ARG A 82 -4.86 -16.25 -8.08
C ARG A 82 -6.32 -16.57 -7.74
N ARG A 83 -6.79 -16.23 -6.52
CA ARG A 83 -8.13 -16.58 -6.08
C ARG A 83 -9.21 -16.13 -7.06
N ASN A 84 -10.28 -16.91 -7.14
CA ASN A 84 -11.42 -16.63 -8.00
C ASN A 84 -12.73 -16.94 -7.27
N PRO A 85 -13.58 -15.93 -7.00
CA PRO A 85 -13.34 -14.50 -7.21
C PRO A 85 -12.24 -13.94 -6.29
N LEU A 86 -11.63 -12.82 -6.68
CA LEU A 86 -10.81 -11.98 -5.79
C LEU A 86 -11.48 -10.61 -5.69
N PRO A 87 -12.38 -10.42 -4.70
CA PRO A 87 -13.07 -9.15 -4.53
C PRO A 87 -12.10 -7.97 -4.31
N PRO A 88 -12.41 -6.76 -4.79
CA PRO A 88 -11.54 -5.59 -4.64
C PRO A 88 -11.09 -5.33 -3.19
N GLU A 89 -12.00 -5.41 -2.22
CA GLU A 89 -11.72 -5.21 -0.80
C GLU A 89 -10.65 -6.18 -0.27
N ASN A 90 -10.69 -7.44 -0.70
CA ASN A 90 -9.70 -8.45 -0.32
C ASN A 90 -8.37 -8.20 -1.02
N TYR A 91 -8.40 -7.76 -2.29
CA TYR A 91 -7.20 -7.43 -3.03
C TYR A 91 -6.43 -6.25 -2.42
N PHE A 92 -7.11 -5.22 -1.92
CA PHE A 92 -6.42 -4.09 -1.32
C PHE A 92 -5.78 -4.42 0.03
N GLY A 93 -6.43 -5.24 0.85
CA GLY A 93 -5.80 -5.81 2.05
C GLY A 93 -4.56 -6.64 1.69
N LEU A 94 -4.70 -7.55 0.72
CA LEU A 94 -3.61 -8.38 0.21
C LEU A 94 -2.45 -7.55 -0.37
N ARG A 95 -2.76 -6.45 -1.08
CA ARG A 95 -1.75 -5.51 -1.60
C ARG A 95 -0.96 -4.88 -0.46
N MET A 96 -1.63 -4.48 0.62
CA MET A 96 -0.96 -3.90 1.78
C MET A 96 -0.06 -4.94 2.47
N GLU A 97 -0.52 -6.19 2.59
CA GLU A 97 0.31 -7.28 3.12
C GLU A 97 1.55 -7.53 2.26
N ILE A 98 1.39 -7.61 0.93
CA ILE A 98 2.52 -7.77 -0.02
C ILE A 98 3.50 -6.60 0.12
N ARG A 99 3.00 -5.36 0.16
CA ARG A 99 3.83 -4.16 0.37
C ARG A 99 4.62 -4.25 1.67
N MET A 100 3.95 -4.62 2.76
CA MET A 100 4.57 -4.72 4.08
C MET A 100 5.65 -5.81 4.11
N ALA A 101 5.37 -6.99 3.54
CA ALA A 101 6.34 -8.06 3.43
C ALA A 101 7.57 -7.64 2.61
N ALA A 102 7.38 -6.98 1.46
CA ALA A 102 8.47 -6.45 0.65
C ALA A 102 9.28 -5.38 1.40
N SER A 103 8.59 -4.50 2.13
CA SER A 103 9.21 -3.46 2.95
C SER A 103 10.07 -4.03 4.10
N LEU A 104 9.56 -5.01 4.84
CA LEU A 104 10.29 -5.73 5.88
C LEU A 104 11.50 -6.47 5.31
N THR A 105 11.33 -7.09 4.13
CA THR A 105 12.41 -7.77 3.39
C THR A 105 13.54 -6.80 3.02
N ASP A 106 13.22 -5.66 2.41
CA ASP A 106 14.20 -4.63 2.02
C ASP A 106 14.96 -4.08 3.24
N LYS A 107 14.25 -3.96 4.38
CA LYS A 107 14.80 -3.50 5.66
C LYS A 107 15.58 -4.58 6.42
N LYS A 108 15.66 -5.80 5.88
CA LYS A 108 16.31 -6.97 6.51
C LYS A 108 15.78 -7.25 7.91
N THR A 109 14.49 -7.03 8.13
CA THR A 109 13.81 -7.35 9.39
C THR A 109 13.43 -8.83 9.38
N SER A 110 13.65 -9.55 10.48
CA SER A 110 13.18 -10.93 10.60
C SER A 110 11.71 -10.95 10.98
N PHE A 111 10.87 -11.60 10.17
CA PHE A 111 9.43 -11.67 10.40
C PHE A 111 8.82 -13.01 9.96
N THR A 112 7.61 -13.29 10.45
CA THR A 112 6.83 -14.48 10.11
C THR A 112 5.41 -14.05 9.73
N LYS A 113 4.87 -14.55 8.62
CA LYS A 113 3.44 -14.36 8.29
C LYS A 113 2.59 -15.16 9.28
N SER A 114 1.56 -14.54 9.82
CA SER A 114 0.59 -15.15 10.73
C SER A 114 -0.83 -14.75 10.35
N GLU A 115 -1.82 -15.32 11.05
CA GLU A 115 -3.24 -15.01 10.83
C GLU A 115 -3.68 -13.74 11.54
N THR A 116 -3.29 -13.53 12.81
CA THR A 116 -3.66 -12.32 13.57
C THR A 116 -2.64 -12.03 14.68
N PRO A 117 -1.74 -11.04 14.52
CA PRO A 117 -1.68 -10.09 13.41
C PRO A 117 -1.14 -10.71 12.10
N ASP A 118 -1.17 -9.97 10.99
CA ASP A 118 -0.66 -10.44 9.70
C ASP A 118 0.82 -10.86 9.69
N PHE A 119 1.65 -10.16 10.48
CA PHE A 119 3.08 -10.45 10.63
C PHE A 119 3.52 -10.40 12.09
N LEU A 120 4.37 -11.34 12.50
CA LEU A 120 5.12 -11.31 13.75
C LEU A 120 6.54 -10.83 13.47
N ILE A 121 7.03 -9.88 14.26
CA ILE A 121 8.42 -9.41 14.17
C ILE A 121 9.27 -10.25 15.10
N ASN A 122 10.19 -11.03 14.54
CA ASN A 122 10.99 -11.99 15.32
C ASN A 122 12.09 -11.28 16.13
N ASP A 123 12.52 -10.09 15.68
CA ASP A 123 13.58 -9.31 16.32
C ASP A 123 13.10 -8.50 17.53
N VAL A 124 11.78 -8.38 17.74
CA VAL A 124 11.18 -7.60 18.82
C VAL A 124 10.13 -8.44 19.52
N LYS A 125 10.33 -8.68 20.82
CA LYS A 125 9.47 -9.57 21.60
C LYS A 125 8.02 -9.07 21.60
N ASN A 126 7.09 -9.98 21.29
CA ASN A 126 5.65 -9.73 21.31
C ASN A 126 5.18 -8.57 20.41
N LEU A 127 5.90 -8.28 19.32
CA LEU A 127 5.52 -7.29 18.33
C LEU A 127 4.92 -7.94 17.09
N GLY A 128 3.78 -7.44 16.64
CA GLY A 128 3.25 -7.76 15.32
C GLY A 128 2.77 -6.55 14.54
N ILE A 129 2.55 -6.76 13.25
CA ILE A 129 2.04 -5.78 12.30
C ILE A 129 0.77 -6.33 11.69
N GLU A 130 -0.33 -5.62 11.92
CA GLU A 130 -1.62 -5.89 11.30
C GLU A 130 -1.78 -5.02 10.05
N CYS A 131 -2.16 -5.62 8.93
CA CYS A 131 -2.42 -4.91 7.70
C CYS A 131 -3.93 -4.68 7.50
N SER A 132 -4.24 -3.54 6.90
CA SER A 132 -5.62 -3.19 6.58
C SER A 132 -5.66 -2.28 5.36
N SER A 133 -6.85 -2.15 4.77
CA SER A 133 -7.15 -1.14 3.78
C SER A 133 -8.44 -0.43 4.16
N ALA A 134 -8.48 0.88 3.93
CA ALA A 134 -9.70 1.67 4.04
C ALA A 134 -10.18 2.09 2.65
N HIS A 135 -11.48 1.88 2.40
CA HIS A 135 -12.13 2.20 1.13
C HIS A 135 -13.13 3.33 1.32
N LEU A 136 -13.08 4.29 0.39
CA LEU A 136 -14.13 5.26 0.17
C LEU A 136 -14.68 4.98 -1.23
N SER A 137 -15.94 4.59 -1.31
CA SER A 137 -16.73 4.76 -2.52
C SER A 137 -17.16 6.22 -2.58
N LEU A 138 -16.22 7.12 -2.86
CA LEU A 138 -16.55 8.54 -2.96
C LEU A 138 -16.87 8.87 -4.42
N HIS A 139 -18.03 9.48 -4.61
CA HIS A 139 -18.36 10.15 -5.85
C HIS A 139 -18.25 11.68 -5.72
N SER A 140 -17.81 12.27 -4.59
CA SER A 140 -17.99 13.73 -4.44
C SER A 140 -17.27 14.55 -3.35
N SER A 141 -16.39 14.08 -2.45
CA SER A 141 -15.77 15.01 -1.47
C SER A 141 -14.31 14.71 -1.10
N HIS A 142 -13.50 15.77 -1.03
CA HIS A 142 -12.09 15.78 -0.58
C HIS A 142 -11.98 16.16 0.91
N ASP A 143 -12.96 15.82 1.75
CA ASP A 143 -12.99 16.29 3.15
C ASP A 143 -12.07 15.46 4.06
N ALA A 144 -11.09 16.13 4.68
CA ALA A 144 -10.21 15.57 5.70
C ALA A 144 -10.98 14.89 6.85
N LYS A 145 -12.17 15.39 7.22
CA LYS A 145 -12.99 14.79 8.27
C LYS A 145 -13.47 13.39 7.90
N GLU A 146 -13.89 13.19 6.66
CA GLU A 146 -14.34 11.89 6.17
C GLU A 146 -13.18 10.87 6.13
N LEU A 147 -11.98 11.33 5.73
CA LEU A 147 -10.75 10.54 5.78
C LEU A 147 -10.51 10.00 7.20
N PHE A 148 -10.42 10.88 8.21
CA PHE A 148 -10.14 10.46 9.58
C PHE A 148 -11.27 9.63 10.19
N TYR A 149 -12.52 9.92 9.84
CA TYR A 149 -13.65 9.10 10.25
C TYR A 149 -13.54 7.65 9.76
N LYS A 150 -13.14 7.45 8.50
CA LYS A 150 -12.93 6.10 7.94
C LYS A 150 -11.71 5.39 8.51
N VAL A 151 -10.63 6.13 8.75
CA VAL A 151 -9.46 5.58 9.45
C VAL A 151 -9.87 5.12 10.85
N GLU A 152 -10.60 5.95 11.61
CA GLU A 152 -11.11 5.58 12.94
C GLU A 152 -12.07 4.37 12.88
N ALA A 153 -12.97 4.32 11.89
CA ALA A 153 -13.86 3.18 11.70
C ALA A 153 -13.10 1.88 11.39
N ASN A 154 -12.03 1.96 10.59
CA ASN A 154 -11.19 0.82 10.28
C ASN A 154 -10.41 0.32 11.52
N ILE A 155 -9.88 1.25 12.32
CA ILE A 155 -9.21 0.95 13.59
C ILE A 155 -10.18 0.22 14.53
N LYS A 156 -11.38 0.76 14.74
CA LYS A 156 -12.42 0.13 15.59
C LYS A 156 -12.81 -1.26 15.10
N LYS A 157 -12.89 -1.47 13.79
CA LYS A 157 -13.15 -2.80 13.21
C LYS A 157 -12.02 -3.77 13.55
N LYS A 158 -10.76 -3.33 13.43
CA LYS A 158 -9.58 -4.18 13.68
C LYS A 158 -9.34 -4.46 15.16
N GLU A 159 -9.71 -3.55 16.06
CA GLU A 159 -9.68 -3.75 17.52
C GLU A 159 -10.50 -4.94 18.02
N GLN A 160 -11.51 -5.36 17.26
CA GLN A 160 -12.33 -6.52 17.60
C GLN A 160 -11.58 -7.85 17.45
N SER A 161 -10.36 -7.83 16.89
CA SER A 161 -9.55 -9.01 16.65
C SER A 161 -8.76 -9.39 17.90
N CYS A 162 -8.71 -10.69 18.20
CA CYS A 162 -7.88 -11.23 19.29
C CYS A 162 -6.43 -11.40 18.82
N PHE A 163 -5.63 -10.33 18.91
CA PHE A 163 -4.23 -10.39 18.54
C PHE A 163 -3.42 -11.32 19.44
N SER A 164 -2.58 -12.17 18.84
CA SER A 164 -1.66 -13.04 19.58
C SER A 164 -0.49 -12.28 20.23
N THR A 165 -0.34 -10.99 19.92
CA THR A 165 0.74 -10.12 20.38
C THR A 165 0.23 -9.07 21.37
N ARG A 166 1.06 -8.74 22.37
CA ARG A 166 0.78 -7.62 23.28
C ARG A 166 0.97 -6.26 22.59
N ASN A 167 1.94 -6.17 21.70
CA ASN A 167 2.28 -4.95 20.96
C ASN A 167 1.92 -5.15 19.49
N THR A 168 1.03 -4.32 18.95
CA THR A 168 0.61 -4.39 17.54
C THR A 168 0.68 -3.02 16.89
N ILE A 169 1.30 -2.96 15.72
CA ILE A 169 1.29 -1.80 14.82
C ILE A 169 0.20 -2.02 13.77
N LEU A 170 -0.62 -1.02 13.50
CA LEU A 170 -1.58 -1.06 12.40
C LEU A 170 -0.99 -0.36 11.16
N ALA A 171 -0.78 -1.13 10.09
CA ALA A 171 -0.41 -0.61 8.78
C ALA A 171 -1.65 -0.54 7.88
N ILE A 172 -2.04 0.66 7.46
CA ILE A 172 -3.29 0.88 6.74
C ILE A 172 -3.07 1.54 5.38
N ASP A 173 -3.54 0.89 4.32
CA ASP A 173 -3.61 1.47 2.97
C ASP A 173 -4.82 2.41 2.87
N ILE A 174 -4.54 3.70 2.67
CA ILE A 174 -5.54 4.77 2.51
C ILE A 174 -5.57 5.34 1.10
N SER A 175 -4.96 4.69 0.12
CA SER A 175 -4.84 5.20 -1.25
C SER A 175 -6.20 5.44 -1.91
N ASN A 176 -7.18 4.57 -1.63
CA ASN A 176 -8.55 4.74 -2.14
C ASN A 176 -9.31 5.87 -1.44
N LEU A 177 -8.84 6.36 -0.28
CA LEU A 177 -9.46 7.49 0.40
C LEU A 177 -8.98 8.84 -0.17
N ILE A 178 -7.85 8.84 -0.88
CA ILE A 178 -7.10 10.04 -1.25
C ILE A 178 -7.17 10.33 -2.77
N PHE A 179 -7.84 9.46 -3.53
CA PHE A 179 -8.01 9.52 -4.99
C PHE A 179 -6.72 9.50 -5.81
N HIS A 180 -6.85 9.02 -7.04
CA HIS A 180 -5.77 8.83 -7.99
C HIS A 180 -5.21 10.14 -8.55
N GLU A 181 -5.84 11.30 -8.36
CA GLU A 181 -5.41 12.56 -8.99
C GLU A 181 -4.82 13.55 -7.98
N GLY A 182 -3.50 13.66 -8.01
CA GLY A 182 -2.81 14.88 -7.62
C GLY A 182 -2.14 14.82 -6.25
N LYS A 183 -0.81 14.62 -6.30
CA LYS A 183 0.18 14.96 -5.27
C LYS A 183 -0.23 16.18 -4.42
N ASN A 184 -0.85 17.21 -5.00
CA ASN A 184 -1.25 18.43 -4.30
C ASN A 184 -2.38 18.25 -3.26
N ALA A 185 -3.39 17.42 -3.52
CA ALA A 185 -4.42 17.10 -2.53
C ALA A 185 -3.86 16.23 -1.40
N MET A 186 -2.92 15.33 -1.74
CA MET A 186 -2.20 14.52 -0.77
C MET A 186 -1.32 15.34 0.18
N PHE A 187 -0.54 16.28 -0.38
CA PHE A 187 0.20 17.24 0.42
C PHE A 187 -0.81 18.03 1.28
N ALA A 188 -1.86 18.62 0.71
CA ALA A 188 -2.81 19.41 1.51
C ALA A 188 -3.47 18.64 2.69
N LEU A 189 -3.75 17.34 2.55
CA LEU A 189 -4.44 16.54 3.58
C LEU A 189 -3.51 15.85 4.60
N LEU A 190 -2.34 15.37 4.18
CA LEU A 190 -1.40 14.62 5.04
C LEU A 190 -0.14 15.41 5.42
N TYR A 191 0.24 16.43 4.66
CA TYR A 191 1.41 17.29 4.96
C TYR A 191 1.13 18.26 6.11
N ASP A 192 -0.14 18.59 6.39
CA ASP A 192 -0.50 19.41 7.54
C ASP A 192 -0.36 18.58 8.83
N LYS A 193 0.89 18.39 9.25
CA LYS A 193 1.29 17.74 10.52
C LYS A 193 0.52 18.30 11.70
N ASP A 194 0.19 19.59 11.68
CA ASP A 194 -0.47 20.26 12.80
C ASP A 194 -1.95 19.89 12.92
N LYS A 195 -2.55 19.29 11.87
CA LYS A 195 -3.93 18.79 11.90
C LYS A 195 -4.03 17.27 11.86
N ALA A 196 -3.29 16.62 10.96
CA ALA A 196 -3.42 15.18 10.73
C ALA A 196 -2.85 14.36 11.88
N ARG A 197 -1.65 14.70 12.35
CA ARG A 197 -0.97 13.95 13.41
C ARG A 197 -1.71 14.05 14.74
N PRO A 198 -2.11 15.23 15.26
CA PRO A 198 -2.88 15.28 16.51
C PRO A 198 -4.18 14.47 16.47
N ARG A 199 -4.87 14.44 15.31
CA ARG A 199 -6.07 13.62 15.13
C ARG A 199 -5.75 12.13 15.17
N LEU A 200 -4.76 11.67 14.41
CA LEU A 200 -4.34 10.27 14.44
C LEU A 200 -3.81 9.87 15.82
N THR A 201 -3.04 10.73 16.49
CA THR A 201 -2.58 10.56 17.88
C THR A 201 -3.77 10.46 18.86
N SER A 202 -4.81 11.27 18.68
CA SER A 202 -6.03 11.17 19.50
C SER A 202 -6.78 9.85 19.26
N ILE A 203 -6.81 9.37 18.01
CA ILE A 203 -7.42 8.08 17.67
C ILE A 203 -6.60 6.92 18.24
N ILE A 204 -5.29 6.86 18.01
CA ILE A 204 -4.42 5.76 18.49
C ILE A 204 -4.40 5.67 20.02
N ASN A 205 -4.42 6.80 20.74
CA ASN A 205 -4.43 6.80 22.22
C ASN A 205 -5.68 6.13 22.81
N ARG A 206 -6.76 6.03 22.03
CA ARG A 206 -8.01 5.35 22.41
C ARG A 206 -8.06 3.91 21.89
N SER A 207 -7.01 3.44 21.22
CA SER A 207 -6.95 2.14 20.58
C SER A 207 -6.05 1.13 21.32
N VAL A 208 -6.14 -0.13 20.89
CA VAL A 208 -5.24 -1.20 21.38
C VAL A 208 -3.85 -1.16 20.73
N PHE A 209 -3.71 -0.43 19.62
CA PHE A 209 -2.47 -0.41 18.84
C PHE A 209 -1.40 0.49 19.48
N GLN A 210 -0.14 0.13 19.23
CA GLN A 210 1.02 0.92 19.67
C GLN A 210 1.29 2.10 18.72
N SER A 211 1.03 1.90 17.44
CA SER A 211 1.24 2.90 16.39
C SER A 211 0.35 2.60 15.19
N ILE A 212 0.05 3.62 14.40
CA ILE A 212 -0.55 3.50 13.08
C ILE A 212 0.42 4.06 12.04
N ILE A 213 0.59 3.32 10.95
CA ILE A 213 1.28 3.75 9.75
C ILE A 213 0.28 3.76 8.59
N CYS A 214 -0.12 4.96 8.18
CA CYS A 214 -0.99 5.19 7.04
C CYS A 214 -0.16 5.25 5.76
N PHE A 215 -0.34 4.28 4.86
CA PHE A 215 0.30 4.22 3.55
C PHE A 215 -0.61 4.77 2.46
N THR A 216 -0.02 5.49 1.50
CA THR A 216 -0.70 5.89 0.27
C THR A 216 0.19 5.65 -0.95
N PHE A 217 -0.42 5.17 -2.03
CA PHE A 217 0.21 4.87 -3.30
C PHE A 217 -0.19 5.92 -4.34
N ALA A 218 0.73 6.82 -4.62
CA ALA A 218 0.46 7.95 -5.50
C ALA A 218 1.37 7.95 -6.70
N TRP A 219 0.78 8.06 -7.87
CA TRP A 219 1.60 8.21 -9.06
C TRP A 219 2.02 9.68 -9.20
N VAL A 220 3.23 9.87 -9.69
CA VAL A 220 3.77 11.16 -10.09
C VAL A 220 4.32 11.02 -11.49
N ASN A 221 4.24 12.10 -12.27
CA ASN A 221 4.90 12.12 -13.57
C ASN A 221 6.41 11.92 -13.38
N ALA A 222 7.02 11.07 -14.21
CA ALA A 222 8.47 11.00 -14.31
C ALA A 222 9.01 12.36 -14.78
N ASP A 223 10.06 12.86 -14.11
CA ASP A 223 10.58 14.24 -14.16
C ASP A 223 10.51 14.95 -15.54
N ASN A 224 10.00 16.19 -15.56
CA ASN A 224 10.17 17.38 -16.44
C ASN A 224 10.64 17.24 -17.92
N LYS A 225 10.71 16.06 -18.50
CA LYS A 225 10.97 15.80 -19.91
C LYS A 225 9.65 15.48 -20.60
N PRO A 226 9.54 15.66 -21.93
CA PRO A 226 8.36 15.23 -22.71
C PRO A 226 8.14 13.69 -22.70
N SER A 227 8.89 12.94 -21.88
CA SER A 227 8.60 11.55 -21.54
C SER A 227 7.38 11.49 -20.62
N PHE A 228 6.19 11.41 -21.21
CA PHE A 228 4.94 11.01 -20.54
C PHE A 228 5.06 9.60 -19.91
N GLY A 229 5.79 9.45 -18.80
CA GLY A 229 5.88 8.24 -17.99
C GLY A 229 5.42 8.55 -16.57
N ALA A 230 5.11 7.52 -15.79
CA ALA A 230 4.72 7.67 -14.39
C ALA A 230 5.60 6.80 -13.49
N THR A 231 5.78 7.25 -12.25
CA THR A 231 6.31 6.45 -11.14
C THR A 231 5.33 6.48 -9.99
N LEU A 232 5.26 5.40 -9.21
CA LEU A 232 4.39 5.29 -8.05
C LEU A 232 5.22 5.47 -6.79
N HIS A 233 4.92 6.52 -6.03
CA HIS A 233 5.50 6.73 -4.72
C HIS A 233 4.63 6.03 -3.68
N CYS A 234 5.25 5.12 -2.92
CA CYS A 234 4.67 4.61 -1.68
C CYS A 234 5.04 5.60 -0.57
N LEU A 235 4.04 6.34 -0.09
CA LEU A 235 4.21 7.33 0.95
C LEU A 235 3.63 6.83 2.25
N TYR A 236 4.17 7.27 3.39
CA TYR A 236 3.57 6.96 4.67
C TYR A 236 3.53 8.15 5.63
N HIS A 237 2.53 8.11 6.52
CA HIS A 237 2.42 8.95 7.72
C HIS A 237 2.28 8.06 8.96
N ARG A 238 3.09 8.31 9.97
CA ARG A 238 3.10 7.54 11.23
C ARG A 238 2.59 8.40 12.38
N ALA A 239 1.75 7.82 13.22
CA ALA A 239 1.33 8.38 14.49
C ALA A 239 1.42 7.33 15.60
N ASP A 240 2.07 7.69 16.69
CA ASP A 240 2.28 6.82 17.84
C ASP A 240 1.33 7.19 18.98
N ARG A 241 1.03 6.20 19.83
CA ARG A 241 0.41 6.47 21.13
C ARG A 241 1.39 7.21 22.04
N LEU A 242 0.86 8.03 22.96
CA LEU A 242 1.67 8.85 23.87
C LEU A 242 2.57 8.03 24.80
N ASN A 243 2.11 6.84 25.20
CA ASN A 243 2.86 5.90 26.03
C ASN A 243 3.28 4.66 25.23
N ILE A 244 3.87 4.88 24.06
CA ILE A 244 4.35 3.80 23.20
C ILE A 244 5.40 2.96 23.93
N ASP A 245 5.35 1.65 23.75
CA ASP A 245 6.37 0.74 24.27
C ASP A 245 7.75 1.12 23.68
N PRO A 246 8.79 1.35 24.50
CA PRO A 246 10.10 1.80 24.00
C PRO A 246 10.75 0.89 22.96
N GLN A 247 10.49 -0.43 23.01
CA GLN A 247 11.01 -1.36 22.00
C GLN A 247 10.31 -1.17 20.66
N VAL A 248 9.00 -0.88 20.70
CA VAL A 248 8.21 -0.60 19.50
C VAL A 248 8.61 0.75 18.91
N GLU A 249 8.79 1.77 19.75
CA GLU A 249 9.28 3.08 19.31
C GLU A 249 10.66 2.97 18.64
N SER A 250 11.60 2.26 19.26
CA SER A 250 12.95 2.06 18.70
C SER A 250 12.91 1.33 17.36
N PHE A 251 12.12 0.24 17.28
CA PHE A 251 11.90 -0.49 16.05
C PHE A 251 11.34 0.40 14.94
N LEU A 252 10.28 1.14 15.23
CA LEU A 252 9.65 2.02 14.26
C LEU A 252 10.58 3.19 13.87
N ASN A 253 11.33 3.78 14.80
CA ASN A 253 12.27 4.86 14.47
C ASN A 253 13.39 4.42 13.53
N LYS A 254 13.80 3.15 13.62
CA LYS A 254 14.75 2.54 12.69
C LYS A 254 14.16 2.28 11.30
N HIS A 255 12.90 1.86 11.23
CA HIS A 255 12.32 1.30 10.00
C HIS A 255 11.33 2.25 9.31
N TRP A 256 10.50 2.95 10.07
CA TRP A 256 9.54 3.97 9.61
C TRP A 256 9.63 5.20 10.52
N PRO A 257 10.72 5.99 10.40
CA PRO A 257 10.92 7.18 11.23
C PRO A 257 9.76 8.17 11.14
N LEU A 258 9.50 8.84 12.26
CA LEU A 258 8.53 9.95 12.30
C LEU A 258 8.99 11.07 11.36
N GLY A 259 8.08 11.58 10.54
CA GLY A 259 8.37 12.62 9.55
C GLY A 259 7.09 13.17 8.93
N ASP A 260 7.22 14.09 7.98
CA ASP A 260 6.09 14.62 7.19
C ASP A 260 5.57 13.57 6.22
N LEU A 261 6.49 13.07 5.39
CA LEU A 261 6.20 12.18 4.28
C LEU A 261 7.51 11.53 3.84
N TRP A 262 7.52 10.21 3.72
CA TRP A 262 8.68 9.46 3.25
C TRP A 262 8.34 8.73 1.96
N VAL A 263 9.26 8.68 1.01
CA VAL A 263 9.13 7.82 -0.19
C VAL A 263 9.78 6.48 0.11
N GLU A 264 8.99 5.43 0.25
CA GLU A 264 9.49 4.10 0.62
C GLU A 264 10.07 3.31 -0.57
N ALA A 265 9.66 3.63 -1.80
CA ALA A 265 10.21 3.03 -3.02
C ALA A 265 10.06 3.98 -4.22
N ASN A 266 11.05 3.95 -5.12
CA ASN A 266 10.99 4.54 -6.46
C ASN A 266 10.85 3.40 -7.46
N ILE A 267 9.79 3.42 -8.26
CA ILE A 267 9.52 2.39 -9.26
C ILE A 267 10.00 2.87 -10.62
N LYS A 268 10.53 1.94 -11.42
CA LYS A 268 11.01 2.23 -12.78
C LYS A 268 9.87 2.75 -13.62
N GLU A 269 10.13 3.78 -14.41
CA GLU A 269 9.16 4.42 -15.30
C GLU A 269 8.40 3.38 -16.14
N ILE A 270 7.06 3.44 -16.12
CA ILE A 270 6.26 2.95 -17.25
C ILE A 270 6.47 3.91 -18.40
#